data_AF-A0A4U5NU64-F1
#
_entry.id   AF-A0A4U5NU64-F1
#
_cell.length_a   1.000
_cell.length_b   1.000
_cell.length_c   1.000
_cell.angle_alpha   90.00
_cell.angle_beta   90.00
_cell.angle_gamma   90.00
#
_symmetry.space_group_name_H-M   'P 1'
#
loop_
_entity.id
_entity.type
_entity.pdbx_description
1 polymer ?
#
loop_
_entity_poly.entity_id
_entity_poly.type
_entity_poly.pdbx_seq_one_letter_code
_entity_poly.pdbx_strand_id
1 'polypeptide(L)'
;MSYRKLRHFSDTAYVSFESPADAQKAVDIIDGHILKQRAVTARLVEPEPLKGRDVTKRSGDEMESDDRKRAKIVMSAKEIVTPLADMPYEEQLKSKQSECNDLARNLFRQFVKASVDNSYGYSASKHLKQIVPSPVQRAYRNKCEFTVGKSIDPDNLENSKITVGFVGGRFAANMHYVVPVDDCDNISEHMKRIVNSFQGFVVESDLPPFNEFERVGCWKMLTVREFLGDCMVIATVFPFENQELEKQMKTRLTDFLLDQSNFSNPDRRFRVTSVYWQVQKNASDPVIYEHIGGAAYIYESLLGMRFRVSPGAFFQTNSRGAELLFSTITKACGFNEDEFLEPVSGTAAVSKTAENHVPKEELCEKIQRIRKQGM
;
A
#
# COMPACT_ATOMS: atom_id res chain seq x y z
N MET A 1 -28.93 -0.64 -23.63
CA MET A 1 -28.59 -1.20 -22.32
C MET A 1 -27.10 -1.05 -22.12
N SER A 2 -26.67 -0.43 -21.02
CA SER A 2 -25.26 -0.35 -20.61
C SER A 2 -25.03 -1.35 -19.48
N TYR A 3 -24.01 -2.22 -19.61
CA TYR A 3 -23.62 -3.12 -18.53
C TYR A 3 -22.35 -2.59 -17.87
N ARG A 4 -22.29 -2.62 -16.53
CA ARG A 4 -21.12 -2.15 -15.76
C ARG A 4 -20.02 -3.19 -15.70
N LYS A 5 -20.40 -4.46 -15.56
CA LYS A 5 -19.48 -5.55 -15.24
C LYS A 5 -20.01 -6.87 -15.77
N LEU A 6 -19.12 -7.67 -16.33
CA LEU A 6 -19.36 -9.05 -16.73
C LEU A 6 -18.32 -9.93 -16.03
N ARG A 7 -18.77 -10.94 -15.28
CA ARG A 7 -17.92 -12.04 -14.81
C ARG A 7 -18.42 -13.33 -15.41
N HIS A 8 -17.52 -14.16 -15.93
CA HIS A 8 -17.89 -15.47 -16.46
C HIS A 8 -17.10 -16.57 -15.77
N PHE A 9 -17.77 -17.70 -15.59
CA PHE A 9 -17.25 -18.98 -15.11
C PHE A 9 -17.43 -20.03 -16.21
N SER A 10 -17.12 -21.29 -15.92
CA SER A 10 -17.18 -22.38 -16.90
C SER A 10 -18.58 -22.63 -17.49
N ASP A 11 -19.64 -22.42 -16.70
CA ASP A 11 -21.04 -22.69 -17.07
C ASP A 11 -22.00 -21.53 -16.76
N THR A 12 -21.53 -20.48 -16.08
CA THR A 12 -22.37 -19.41 -15.54
C THR A 12 -21.74 -18.04 -15.80
N ALA A 13 -22.54 -17.04 -16.14
CA ALA A 13 -22.10 -15.66 -16.25
C ALA A 13 -22.97 -14.72 -15.40
N TYR A 14 -22.33 -13.72 -14.79
CA TYR A 14 -22.97 -12.67 -13.99
C TYR A 14 -22.77 -11.33 -14.69
N VAL A 15 -23.89 -10.64 -14.97
CA VAL A 15 -23.92 -9.35 -15.64
C VAL A 15 -24.52 -8.32 -14.69
N SER A 16 -23.80 -7.23 -14.43
CA SER A 16 -24.29 -6.12 -13.60
C SER A 16 -24.74 -4.95 -14.47
N PHE A 17 -25.95 -4.45 -14.23
CA PHE A 17 -26.55 -3.33 -14.97
C PHE A 17 -26.59 -2.05 -14.12
N GLU A 18 -26.84 -0.91 -14.78
CA GLU A 18 -26.95 0.39 -14.10
C GLU A 18 -28.23 0.52 -13.27
N SER A 19 -29.33 -0.07 -13.74
CA SER A 19 -30.63 -0.07 -13.08
C SER A 19 -31.23 -1.49 -13.00
N PRO A 20 -32.07 -1.79 -11.99
CA PRO A 20 -32.84 -3.05 -11.93
C PRO A 20 -33.74 -3.26 -13.16
N ALA A 21 -34.26 -2.17 -13.74
CA ALA A 21 -35.07 -2.21 -14.95
C ALA A 21 -34.28 -2.71 -16.17
N ASP A 22 -33.02 -2.32 -16.31
CA ASP A 22 -32.15 -2.82 -17.39
C ASP A 22 -31.75 -4.28 -17.17
N ALA A 23 -31.55 -4.70 -15.91
CA ALA A 23 -31.29 -6.10 -15.57
C ALA A 23 -32.47 -7.00 -15.94
N GLN A 24 -33.71 -6.57 -15.64
CA GLN A 24 -34.90 -7.33 -16.01
C GLN A 24 -35.06 -7.45 -17.53
N LYS A 25 -34.87 -6.35 -18.27
CA LYS A 25 -34.92 -6.40 -19.75
C LYS A 25 -33.87 -7.34 -20.33
N ALA A 26 -32.69 -7.45 -19.72
CA ALA A 26 -31.67 -8.39 -20.16
C ALA A 26 -32.06 -9.86 -19.88
N VAL A 27 -32.70 -10.13 -18.74
CA VAL A 27 -33.27 -11.46 -18.44
C VAL A 27 -34.32 -11.84 -19.48
N ASP A 28 -35.24 -10.94 -19.80
CA ASP A 28 -36.33 -11.19 -20.76
C ASP A 28 -35.82 -11.51 -22.18
N ILE A 29 -34.62 -11.03 -22.53
CA ILE A 29 -33.97 -11.30 -23.83
C ILE A 29 -33.20 -12.62 -23.83
N ILE A 30 -32.54 -12.95 -22.72
CA ILE A 30 -31.55 -14.04 -22.66
C ILE A 30 -32.19 -15.34 -22.19
N ASP A 31 -33.20 -15.28 -21.32
CA ASP A 31 -33.85 -16.48 -20.78
C ASP A 31 -34.56 -17.26 -21.89
N GLY A 32 -34.22 -18.56 -22.00
CA GLY A 32 -34.75 -19.43 -23.05
C GLY A 32 -34.05 -19.32 -24.40
N HIS A 33 -33.04 -18.45 -24.55
CA HIS A 33 -32.30 -18.35 -25.82
C HIS A 33 -31.44 -19.60 -26.04
N ILE A 34 -31.50 -20.16 -27.25
CA ILE A 34 -30.72 -21.36 -27.61
C ILE A 34 -29.32 -20.93 -28.06
N LEU A 35 -28.30 -21.40 -27.34
CA LEU A 35 -26.89 -21.19 -27.68
C LEU A 35 -26.21 -22.56 -27.82
N LYS A 36 -25.69 -22.87 -29.01
CA LYS A 36 -25.01 -24.16 -29.30
C LYS A 36 -25.82 -25.38 -28.84
N GLN A 37 -27.10 -25.42 -29.19
CA GLN A 37 -28.07 -26.50 -28.85
C GLN A 37 -28.39 -26.64 -27.35
N ARG A 38 -28.03 -25.67 -26.51
CA ARG A 38 -28.43 -25.62 -25.10
C ARG A 38 -29.25 -24.37 -24.84
N ALA A 39 -30.36 -24.50 -24.13
CA ALA A 39 -31.12 -23.35 -23.66
C ALA A 39 -30.35 -22.67 -22.52
N VAL A 40 -30.17 -21.35 -22.64
CA VAL A 40 -29.60 -20.53 -21.57
C VAL A 40 -30.72 -20.15 -20.63
N THR A 41 -30.48 -20.29 -19.32
CA THR A 41 -31.38 -19.78 -18.29
C THR A 41 -30.83 -18.47 -17.73
N ALA A 42 -31.67 -17.44 -17.70
CA ALA A 42 -31.34 -16.16 -17.11
C ALA A 42 -32.37 -15.82 -16.03
N ARG A 43 -31.88 -15.31 -14.90
CA ARG A 43 -32.74 -14.90 -13.79
C ARG A 43 -32.12 -13.70 -13.09
N LEU A 44 -32.97 -12.86 -12.51
CA LEU A 44 -32.49 -11.85 -11.58
C LEU A 44 -31.89 -12.54 -10.35
N VAL A 45 -30.76 -12.00 -9.90
CA VAL A 45 -30.11 -12.38 -8.65
C VAL A 45 -30.11 -11.14 -7.77
N GLU A 46 -30.12 -11.33 -6.45
CA GLU A 46 -30.00 -10.23 -5.51
C GLU A 46 -28.79 -9.33 -5.86
N PRO A 47 -28.90 -8.00 -5.66
CA PRO A 47 -27.79 -7.09 -5.92
C PRO A 47 -26.51 -7.60 -5.24
N GLU A 48 -25.35 -7.48 -5.91
CA GLU A 48 -24.06 -7.73 -5.23
C GLU A 48 -24.07 -6.91 -3.93
N PRO A 49 -23.86 -7.54 -2.75
CA PRO A 49 -23.76 -6.79 -1.52
C PRO A 49 -22.66 -5.74 -1.68
N LEU A 50 -22.96 -4.49 -1.32
CA LEU A 50 -21.95 -3.43 -1.22
C LEU A 50 -20.78 -4.01 -0.44
N LYS A 51 -19.60 -4.11 -1.08
CA LYS A 51 -18.38 -4.80 -0.58
C LYS A 51 -18.43 -5.08 0.93
N GLY A 52 -18.84 -6.30 1.27
CA GLY A 52 -19.21 -6.71 2.62
C GLY A 52 -20.00 -8.01 2.54
N ARG A 53 -19.31 -9.07 2.11
CA ARG A 53 -19.65 -10.50 2.01
C ARG A 53 -21.11 -10.98 2.11
N ASP A 54 -21.49 -11.80 1.12
CA ASP A 54 -22.69 -12.64 1.07
C ASP A 54 -22.63 -13.81 2.08
N VAL A 55 -23.67 -13.94 2.90
CA VAL A 55 -23.89 -14.98 3.91
C VAL A 55 -25.16 -15.73 3.52
N THR A 56 -25.14 -16.55 2.48
CA THR A 56 -25.96 -17.77 2.37
C THR A 56 -25.64 -18.53 1.09
N LYS A 57 -25.13 -19.76 1.26
CA LYS A 57 -25.05 -20.92 0.33
C LYS A 57 -23.62 -21.44 0.18
N ARG A 58 -23.25 -22.31 1.11
CA ARG A 58 -22.55 -23.54 0.73
C ARG A 58 -23.63 -24.58 0.46
N SER A 59 -23.73 -25.01 -0.79
CA SER A 59 -24.39 -26.26 -1.17
C SER A 59 -23.72 -27.42 -0.43
N GLY A 60 -24.55 -28.34 0.07
CA GLY A 60 -24.15 -29.44 0.95
C GLY A 60 -23.27 -30.51 0.32
N ASP A 61 -22.86 -31.40 1.21
CA ASP A 61 -22.07 -32.62 1.05
C ASP A 61 -20.56 -32.48 0.85
N GLU A 62 -19.88 -32.01 1.90
CA GLU A 62 -18.67 -32.68 2.40
C GLU A 62 -18.67 -32.61 3.94
N MET A 63 -18.83 -33.78 4.55
CA MET A 63 -18.51 -34.18 5.93
C MET A 63 -18.27 -33.08 6.97
N GLU A 64 -19.11 -33.11 8.02
CA GLU A 64 -18.79 -32.68 9.38
C GLU A 64 -17.38 -33.16 9.76
N SER A 65 -16.41 -32.27 9.59
CA SER A 65 -15.09 -32.40 10.20
C SER A 65 -14.83 -31.13 10.98
N ASP A 66 -14.34 -31.36 12.19
CA ASP A 66 -14.15 -30.50 13.35
C ASP A 66 -13.13 -29.36 13.15
N ASP A 67 -13.16 -28.71 11.98
CA ASP A 67 -12.05 -27.91 11.46
C ASP A 67 -12.51 -26.49 11.08
N ARG A 68 -13.30 -25.85 11.94
CA ARG A 68 -13.13 -24.40 12.16
C ARG A 68 -11.77 -24.20 12.80
N LYS A 69 -10.68 -24.38 12.02
CA LYS A 69 -9.35 -23.89 12.40
C LYS A 69 -9.53 -22.45 12.82
N ARG A 70 -9.50 -22.19 14.13
CA ARG A 70 -9.54 -20.85 14.70
C ARG A 70 -8.53 -20.05 13.91
N ALA A 71 -9.00 -19.04 13.16
CA ALA A 71 -8.10 -18.20 12.38
C ALA A 71 -7.02 -17.70 13.34
N LYS A 72 -5.73 -17.97 13.03
CA LYS A 72 -4.61 -17.60 13.89
C LYS A 72 -4.75 -16.11 14.23
N ILE A 73 -4.91 -15.80 15.51
CA ILE A 73 -4.92 -14.42 15.99
C ILE A 73 -3.48 -13.91 15.83
N VAL A 74 -3.32 -12.86 15.05
CA VAL A 74 -2.03 -12.20 14.84
C VAL A 74 -1.89 -11.14 15.91
N MET A 75 -0.92 -11.28 16.80
CA MET A 75 -0.74 -10.34 17.91
C MET A 75 0.41 -9.35 17.69
N SER A 76 1.16 -9.54 16.61
CA SER A 76 2.40 -8.84 16.32
C SER A 76 2.31 -8.15 14.96
N ALA A 77 2.72 -6.88 14.88
CA ALA A 77 2.79 -6.20 13.60
C ALA A 77 3.92 -6.75 12.73
N LYS A 78 5.03 -7.19 13.35
CA LYS A 78 6.13 -7.89 12.69
C LYS A 78 5.66 -9.08 11.84
N GLU A 79 4.73 -9.90 12.33
CA GLU A 79 4.14 -11.03 11.57
C GLU A 79 3.40 -10.58 10.29
N ILE A 80 2.90 -9.35 10.27
CA ILE A 80 2.10 -8.79 9.16
C ILE A 80 3.02 -8.14 8.13
N VAL A 81 3.92 -7.25 8.58
CA VAL A 81 4.66 -6.36 7.68
C VAL A 81 6.09 -6.82 7.40
N THR A 82 6.63 -7.69 8.24
CA THR A 82 8.00 -8.22 8.14
C THR A 82 8.05 -9.70 8.52
N PRO A 83 7.31 -10.59 7.82
CA PRO A 83 7.16 -12.00 8.20
C PRO A 83 8.46 -12.81 8.19
N LEU A 84 9.52 -12.30 7.56
CA LEU A 84 10.84 -12.93 7.50
C LEU A 84 11.84 -12.31 8.47
N ALA A 85 11.45 -11.37 9.34
CA ALA A 85 12.41 -10.62 10.15
C ALA A 85 13.11 -11.43 11.25
N ASP A 86 12.59 -12.61 11.63
CA ASP A 86 13.28 -13.54 12.52
C ASP A 86 14.24 -14.51 11.79
N MET A 87 14.21 -14.51 10.45
CA MET A 87 15.13 -15.31 9.64
C MET A 87 16.44 -14.54 9.41
N PRO A 88 17.62 -15.17 9.56
CA PRO A 88 18.90 -14.56 9.22
C PRO A 88 18.89 -13.97 7.80
N TYR A 89 19.44 -12.78 7.64
CA TYR A 89 19.31 -12.05 6.37
C TYR A 89 19.82 -12.83 5.15
N GLU A 90 20.93 -13.57 5.29
CA GLU A 90 21.47 -14.44 4.25
C GLU A 90 20.51 -15.57 3.84
N GLU A 91 19.76 -16.12 4.80
CA GLU A 91 18.73 -17.12 4.51
C GLU A 91 17.52 -16.48 3.79
N GLN A 92 17.15 -15.24 4.16
CA GLN A 92 16.13 -14.50 3.42
C GLN A 92 16.54 -14.31 1.95
N LEU A 93 17.79 -13.95 1.70
CA LEU A 93 18.32 -13.78 0.34
C LEU A 93 18.30 -15.10 -0.43
N LYS A 94 18.74 -16.21 0.18
CA LYS A 94 18.71 -17.54 -0.43
C LYS A 94 17.29 -17.98 -0.77
N SER A 95 16.34 -17.79 0.16
CA SER A 95 14.94 -18.14 -0.04
C SER A 95 14.34 -17.37 -1.22
N LYS A 96 14.49 -16.02 -1.22
CA LYS A 96 14.04 -15.15 -2.31
C LYS A 96 14.69 -15.52 -3.64
N GLN A 97 15.98 -15.85 -3.64
CA GLN A 97 16.70 -16.27 -4.84
C GLN A 97 16.14 -17.58 -5.40
N SER A 98 15.78 -18.54 -4.54
CA SER A 98 15.13 -19.78 -4.95
C SER A 98 13.77 -19.50 -5.60
N GLU A 99 12.94 -18.64 -4.98
CA GLU A 99 11.65 -18.23 -5.54
C GLU A 99 11.80 -17.56 -6.92
N CYS A 100 12.77 -16.65 -7.07
CA CYS A 100 13.07 -16.03 -8.36
C CYS A 100 13.50 -17.06 -9.42
N ASN A 101 14.30 -18.07 -9.03
CA ASN A 101 14.69 -19.15 -9.94
C ASN A 101 13.48 -19.96 -10.41
N ASP A 102 12.56 -20.30 -9.51
CA ASP A 102 11.35 -21.05 -9.85
C ASP A 102 10.39 -20.26 -10.74
N LEU A 103 10.22 -18.96 -10.44
CA LEU A 103 9.45 -18.05 -11.28
C LEU A 103 10.05 -17.96 -12.69
N ALA A 104 11.37 -17.78 -12.80
CA ALA A 104 12.05 -17.71 -14.09
C ALA A 104 11.90 -19.02 -14.89
N ARG A 105 12.06 -20.18 -14.24
CA ARG A 105 11.82 -21.50 -14.88
C ARG A 105 10.39 -21.64 -15.38
N ASN A 106 9.41 -21.20 -14.60
CA ASN A 106 8.00 -21.23 -14.99
C ASN A 106 7.75 -20.32 -16.21
N LEU A 107 8.31 -19.11 -16.21
CA LEU A 107 8.20 -18.16 -17.33
C LEU A 107 8.81 -18.74 -18.62
N PHE A 108 10.03 -19.28 -18.56
CA PHE A 108 10.67 -19.85 -19.75
C PHE A 108 9.95 -21.10 -20.28
N ARG A 109 9.32 -21.88 -19.41
CA ARG A 109 8.41 -22.95 -19.85
C ARG A 109 7.19 -22.41 -20.60
N GLN A 110 6.68 -21.24 -20.23
CA GLN A 110 5.61 -20.58 -20.99
C GLN A 110 6.10 -20.05 -22.34
N PHE A 111 7.34 -19.56 -22.43
CA PHE A 111 7.92 -19.12 -23.71
C PHE A 111 7.98 -20.27 -24.73
N VAL A 112 8.33 -21.48 -24.29
CA VAL A 112 8.30 -22.68 -25.15
C VAL A 112 6.87 -22.96 -25.63
N LYS A 113 5.88 -22.91 -24.74
CA LYS A 113 4.47 -23.14 -25.08
C LYS A 113 3.90 -22.08 -26.03
N ALA A 114 4.38 -20.85 -25.93
CA ALA A 114 3.97 -19.73 -26.77
C ALA A 114 4.80 -19.62 -28.07
N SER A 115 5.69 -20.59 -28.35
CA SER A 115 6.56 -20.60 -29.52
C SER A 115 7.40 -19.32 -29.68
N VAL A 116 7.88 -18.75 -28.57
CA VAL A 116 8.79 -17.61 -28.60
C VAL A 116 10.10 -18.01 -29.27
N ASP A 117 10.62 -17.15 -30.15
CA ASP A 117 11.90 -17.35 -30.82
C ASP A 117 13.02 -17.63 -29.82
N ASN A 118 13.81 -18.66 -30.11
CA ASN A 118 14.91 -19.11 -29.25
C ASN A 118 14.49 -19.44 -27.80
N SER A 119 13.25 -19.87 -27.58
CA SER A 119 12.71 -20.19 -26.24
C SER A 119 13.56 -21.19 -25.44
N TYR A 120 14.18 -22.18 -26.10
CA TYR A 120 15.10 -23.14 -25.48
C TYR A 120 16.45 -22.54 -25.07
N GLY A 121 16.81 -21.37 -25.59
CA GLY A 121 18.02 -20.65 -25.22
C GLY A 121 17.95 -19.97 -23.86
N TYR A 122 16.75 -19.87 -23.27
CA TYR A 122 16.53 -19.24 -21.97
C TYR A 122 16.61 -20.25 -20.82
N SER A 123 17.36 -19.88 -19.79
CA SER A 123 17.45 -20.63 -18.54
C SER A 123 17.69 -19.68 -17.37
N ALA A 124 17.22 -20.07 -16.19
CA ALA A 124 17.40 -19.28 -14.97
C ALA A 124 18.90 -19.09 -14.66
N SER A 125 19.71 -20.14 -14.76
CA SER A 125 21.16 -20.05 -14.50
C SER A 125 21.91 -19.09 -15.42
N LYS A 126 21.42 -18.88 -16.66
CA LYS A 126 22.06 -17.98 -17.64
C LYS A 126 21.51 -16.56 -17.59
N HIS A 127 20.23 -16.38 -17.25
CA HIS A 127 19.54 -15.08 -17.42
C HIS A 127 19.08 -14.44 -16.10
N LEU A 128 19.08 -15.17 -14.99
CA LEU A 128 18.77 -14.62 -13.68
C LEU A 128 20.07 -14.34 -12.92
N LYS A 129 20.31 -13.06 -12.62
CA LYS A 129 21.42 -12.62 -11.77
C LYS A 129 21.09 -12.90 -10.29
N GLN A 130 22.13 -12.92 -9.46
CA GLN A 130 21.96 -13.00 -8.01
C GLN A 130 21.23 -11.77 -7.47
N ILE A 131 20.39 -11.97 -6.46
CA ILE A 131 19.74 -10.89 -5.73
C ILE A 131 20.80 -10.01 -5.10
N VAL A 132 20.65 -8.71 -5.30
CA VAL A 132 21.51 -7.71 -4.68
C VAL A 132 20.98 -7.40 -3.27
N PRO A 133 21.81 -7.54 -2.22
CA PRO A 133 21.44 -7.19 -0.85
C PRO A 133 21.01 -5.73 -0.70
N SER A 134 20.08 -5.46 0.23
CA SER A 134 19.71 -4.10 0.59
C SER A 134 20.84 -3.45 1.40
N PRO A 135 21.17 -2.17 1.17
CA PRO A 135 22.19 -1.48 1.97
C PRO A 135 21.74 -1.26 3.42
N VAL A 136 20.43 -1.26 3.68
CA VAL A 136 19.84 -1.02 5.00
C VAL A 136 18.71 -2.03 5.24
N GLN A 137 18.78 -2.74 6.37
CA GLN A 137 17.88 -3.84 6.68
C GLN A 137 16.82 -3.50 7.75
N ARG A 138 17.04 -2.42 8.53
CA ARG A 138 16.13 -1.94 9.58
C ARG A 138 15.83 -0.46 9.37
N ALA A 139 14.66 0.00 9.81
CA ALA A 139 14.22 1.39 9.69
C ALA A 139 14.37 1.98 8.27
N TYR A 140 14.24 1.13 7.24
CA TYR A 140 14.44 1.53 5.85
C TYR A 140 13.17 2.14 5.23
N ARG A 141 12.01 1.95 5.85
CA ARG A 141 10.71 2.28 5.27
C ARG A 141 10.36 3.76 5.49
N ASN A 142 10.35 4.53 4.41
CA ASN A 142 10.10 5.98 4.43
C ASN A 142 8.63 6.39 4.27
N LYS A 143 7.71 5.45 3.97
CA LYS A 143 6.26 5.70 3.93
C LYS A 143 5.53 4.54 4.58
N CYS A 144 4.65 4.83 5.53
CA CYS A 144 3.76 3.85 6.12
C CYS A 144 2.35 4.41 6.32
N GLU A 145 1.36 3.53 6.25
CA GLU A 145 -0.05 3.81 6.49
C GLU A 145 -0.48 2.93 7.67
N PHE A 146 -1.01 3.57 8.70
CA PHE A 146 -1.40 2.95 9.96
C PHE A 146 -2.90 3.11 10.14
N THR A 147 -3.60 2.04 10.44
CA THR A 147 -5.04 2.04 10.72
C THR A 147 -5.29 2.47 12.16
N VAL A 148 -6.30 3.31 12.36
CA VAL A 148 -6.85 3.65 13.67
C VAL A 148 -8.01 2.70 13.94
N GLY A 149 -7.97 1.97 15.05
CA GLY A 149 -8.99 0.98 15.36
C GLY A 149 -8.93 0.56 16.82
N LYS A 150 -9.51 -0.60 17.10
CA LYS A 150 -9.49 -1.22 18.43
C LYS A 150 -8.52 -2.39 18.43
N SER A 151 -7.74 -2.54 19.49
CA SER A 151 -6.92 -3.73 19.74
C SER A 151 -7.81 -4.92 20.13
N ILE A 152 -7.25 -6.13 20.01
CA ILE A 152 -7.84 -7.33 20.57
C ILE A 152 -7.14 -7.65 21.88
N ASP A 153 -7.92 -7.80 22.95
CA ASP A 153 -7.47 -8.42 24.20
C ASP A 153 -8.07 -9.84 24.25
N PRO A 154 -7.25 -10.90 24.16
CA PRO A 154 -7.72 -12.29 24.20
C PRO A 154 -8.47 -12.63 25.49
N ASP A 155 -8.12 -11.96 26.58
CA ASP A 155 -8.65 -12.23 27.92
C ASP A 155 -9.84 -11.32 28.25
N ASN A 156 -10.02 -10.21 27.52
CA ASN A 156 -11.12 -9.28 27.73
C ASN A 156 -11.57 -8.53 26.45
N LEU A 157 -12.41 -9.18 25.65
CA LEU A 157 -12.98 -8.62 24.42
C LEU A 157 -13.75 -7.30 24.65
N GLU A 158 -14.30 -7.07 25.85
CA GLU A 158 -15.04 -5.84 26.17
C GLU A 158 -14.12 -4.64 26.41
N ASN A 159 -12.86 -4.86 26.81
CA ASN A 159 -11.93 -3.80 27.19
C ASN A 159 -10.93 -3.41 26.08
N SER A 160 -11.38 -3.49 24.82
CA SER A 160 -10.57 -3.16 23.66
C SER A 160 -10.12 -1.69 23.66
N LYS A 161 -8.81 -1.47 23.61
CA LYS A 161 -8.20 -0.12 23.64
C LYS A 161 -8.12 0.46 22.23
N ILE A 162 -8.26 1.77 22.10
CA ILE A 162 -7.94 2.47 20.85
C ILE A 162 -6.45 2.24 20.54
N THR A 163 -6.17 1.82 19.32
CA THR A 163 -4.82 1.49 18.86
C THR A 163 -4.62 1.99 17.44
N VAL A 164 -3.42 2.54 17.18
CA VAL A 164 -2.98 2.96 15.84
C VAL A 164 -1.83 2.05 15.41
N GLY A 165 -1.98 1.38 14.28
CA GLY A 165 -0.99 0.41 13.83
C GLY A 165 -1.44 -0.39 12.61
N PHE A 166 -1.25 -1.70 12.61
CA PHE A 166 -1.56 -2.54 11.47
C PHE A 166 -2.80 -3.41 11.70
N VAL A 167 -3.57 -3.65 10.65
CA VAL A 167 -4.75 -4.53 10.74
C VAL A 167 -4.28 -5.99 10.87
N GLY A 168 -4.49 -6.58 12.04
CA GLY A 168 -4.25 -8.02 12.28
C GLY A 168 -5.46 -8.89 11.91
N GLY A 169 -6.66 -8.29 11.93
CA GLY A 169 -7.91 -8.96 11.58
C GLY A 169 -8.02 -9.31 10.10
N ARG A 170 -8.73 -10.41 9.81
CA ARG A 170 -9.14 -10.75 8.45
C ARG A 170 -10.63 -10.45 8.29
N PHE A 171 -10.99 -9.56 7.35
CA PHE A 171 -12.39 -9.32 6.99
C PHE A 171 -13.13 -10.60 6.59
N ALA A 172 -12.46 -11.51 5.88
CA ALA A 172 -12.99 -12.83 5.53
C ALA A 172 -13.16 -13.79 6.73
N ALA A 173 -12.76 -13.40 7.93
CA ALA A 173 -13.05 -14.11 9.18
C ALA A 173 -13.97 -13.29 10.11
N ASN A 174 -14.55 -12.18 9.61
CA ASN A 174 -15.31 -11.21 10.40
C ASN A 174 -14.52 -10.64 11.58
N MET A 175 -13.20 -10.46 11.40
CA MET A 175 -12.31 -9.90 12.41
C MET A 175 -11.70 -8.61 11.88
N HIS A 176 -11.82 -7.53 12.65
CA HIS A 176 -11.12 -6.28 12.41
C HIS A 176 -10.58 -5.75 13.74
N TYR A 177 -9.27 -5.86 13.91
CA TYR A 177 -8.56 -5.33 15.07
C TYR A 177 -7.18 -4.85 14.61
N VAL A 178 -6.61 -3.95 15.41
CA VAL A 178 -5.35 -3.29 15.13
C VAL A 178 -4.29 -3.76 16.13
N VAL A 179 -3.12 -4.11 15.61
CA VAL A 179 -1.93 -4.43 16.41
C VAL A 179 -1.00 -3.21 16.44
N PRO A 180 -0.35 -2.93 17.58
CA PRO A 180 0.53 -1.77 17.74
C PRO A 180 1.85 -1.95 16.95
N VAL A 181 2.61 -0.87 16.80
CA VAL A 181 3.78 -0.80 15.91
C VAL A 181 5.13 -1.12 16.56
N ASP A 182 5.14 -1.42 17.86
CA ASP A 182 6.36 -1.44 18.69
C ASP A 182 7.40 -2.44 18.18
N ASP A 183 6.96 -3.60 17.71
CA ASP A 183 7.81 -4.70 17.24
C ASP A 183 8.22 -4.62 15.76
N CYS A 184 7.85 -3.55 15.06
CA CYS A 184 8.22 -3.35 13.66
C CYS A 184 9.68 -2.90 13.51
N ASP A 185 10.49 -3.71 12.83
CA ASP A 185 11.89 -3.38 12.54
C ASP A 185 12.10 -2.57 11.26
N ASN A 186 11.09 -2.49 10.38
CA ASN A 186 11.18 -1.84 9.07
C ASN A 186 10.94 -0.33 9.10
N ILE A 187 10.29 0.20 10.15
CA ILE A 187 10.04 1.64 10.34
C ILE A 187 10.98 2.21 11.41
N SER A 188 11.23 3.53 11.37
CA SER A 188 12.11 4.16 12.36
C SER A 188 11.44 4.36 13.72
N GLU A 189 12.26 4.53 14.76
CA GLU A 189 11.79 4.94 16.09
C GLU A 189 11.08 6.31 16.07
N HIS A 190 11.47 7.19 15.15
CA HIS A 190 10.81 8.48 14.95
C HIS A 190 9.36 8.28 14.46
N MET A 191 9.16 7.40 13.47
CA MET A 191 7.82 7.05 12.98
C MET A 191 6.97 6.38 14.07
N LYS A 192 7.54 5.46 14.85
CA LYS A 192 6.83 4.82 15.99
C LYS A 192 6.36 5.85 17.01
N ARG A 193 7.21 6.82 17.37
CA ARG A 193 6.85 7.91 18.31
C ARG A 193 5.72 8.78 17.80
N ILE A 194 5.71 9.11 16.50
CA ILE A 194 4.60 9.85 15.88
C ILE A 194 3.30 9.05 15.99
N VAL A 195 3.34 7.76 15.65
CA VAL A 195 2.16 6.88 15.73
C VAL A 195 1.63 6.79 17.16
N ASN A 196 2.49 6.54 18.13
CA ASN A 196 2.11 6.43 19.54
C ASN A 196 1.58 7.76 20.11
N SER A 197 2.16 8.88 19.70
CA SER A 197 1.68 10.21 20.11
C SER A 197 0.33 10.55 19.46
N PHE A 198 0.15 10.20 18.19
CA PHE A 198 -1.13 10.35 17.50
C PHE A 198 -2.22 9.45 18.09
N GLN A 199 -1.88 8.23 18.54
CA GLN A 199 -2.81 7.39 19.28
C GLN A 199 -3.32 8.08 20.55
N GLY A 200 -2.43 8.71 21.32
CA GLY A 200 -2.81 9.53 22.48
C GLY A 200 -3.75 10.68 22.09
N PHE A 201 -3.44 11.40 21.02
CA PHE A 201 -4.30 12.46 20.48
C PHE A 201 -5.70 11.94 20.10
N VAL A 202 -5.80 10.77 19.47
CA VAL A 202 -7.09 10.16 19.12
C VAL A 202 -7.91 9.87 20.38
N VAL A 203 -7.28 9.33 21.43
CA VAL A 203 -7.94 9.09 22.73
C VAL A 203 -8.44 10.41 23.34
N GLU A 204 -7.60 11.45 23.37
CA GLU A 204 -7.93 12.79 23.90
C GLU A 204 -8.92 13.60 23.02
N SER A 205 -9.20 13.12 21.81
CA SER A 205 -10.15 13.77 20.90
C SER A 205 -11.61 13.44 21.23
N ASP A 206 -11.85 12.38 22.02
CA ASP A 206 -13.17 11.79 22.28
C ASP A 206 -13.94 11.36 21.02
N LEU A 207 -13.27 11.27 19.87
CA LEU A 207 -13.86 10.78 18.62
C LEU A 207 -13.49 9.31 18.39
N PRO A 208 -14.47 8.46 18.05
CA PRO A 208 -14.22 7.02 17.90
C PRO A 208 -13.42 6.71 16.62
N PRO A 209 -12.61 5.63 16.64
CA PRO A 209 -12.09 5.02 15.43
C PRO A 209 -13.22 4.64 14.47
N PHE A 210 -12.93 4.65 13.18
CA PHE A 210 -13.86 4.21 12.16
C PHE A 210 -14.05 2.70 12.18
N ASN A 211 -15.30 2.25 12.32
CA ASN A 211 -15.67 0.84 12.22
C ASN A 211 -16.00 0.52 10.76
N GLU A 212 -15.17 -0.29 10.10
CA GLU A 212 -15.36 -0.66 8.69
C GLU A 212 -16.63 -1.50 8.45
N PHE A 213 -17.13 -2.24 9.44
CA PHE A 213 -18.36 -3.04 9.31
C PHE A 213 -19.62 -2.19 9.44
N GLU A 214 -19.69 -1.37 10.49
CA GLU A 214 -20.85 -0.52 10.79
C GLU A 214 -20.83 0.78 10.00
N ARG A 215 -19.67 1.15 9.45
CA ARG A 215 -19.42 2.38 8.68
C ARG A 215 -19.69 3.65 9.50
N VAL A 216 -19.44 3.58 10.81
CA VAL A 216 -19.57 4.69 11.76
C VAL A 216 -18.23 5.03 12.39
N GLY A 217 -18.13 6.22 12.95
CA GLY A 217 -16.92 6.75 13.58
C GLY A 217 -16.13 7.69 12.68
N CYS A 218 -14.94 8.11 13.14
CA CYS A 218 -14.22 9.24 12.56
C CYS A 218 -12.83 8.85 12.06
N TRP A 219 -11.92 8.47 12.96
CA TRP A 219 -10.51 8.30 12.64
C TRP A 219 -10.28 7.01 11.86
N LYS A 220 -9.72 7.10 10.65
CA LYS A 220 -9.48 5.92 9.81
C LYS A 220 -8.02 5.51 9.81
N MET A 221 -7.15 6.40 9.39
CA MET A 221 -5.74 6.08 9.14
C MET A 221 -4.84 7.28 9.42
N LEU A 222 -3.58 6.97 9.73
CA LEU A 222 -2.46 7.90 9.78
C LEU A 222 -1.45 7.46 8.71
N THR A 223 -1.14 8.33 7.76
CA THR A 223 0.00 8.11 6.86
C THR A 223 1.18 8.93 7.34
N VAL A 224 2.35 8.30 7.46
CA VAL A 224 3.61 9.00 7.74
C VAL A 224 4.54 8.79 6.56
N ARG A 225 5.08 9.89 6.04
CA ARG A 225 6.19 9.91 5.09
C ARG A 225 7.36 10.64 5.74
N GLU A 226 8.48 9.95 5.92
CA GLU A 226 9.68 10.54 6.52
C GLU A 226 10.88 10.37 5.60
N PHE A 227 11.60 11.45 5.39
CA PHE A 227 12.86 11.50 4.67
C PHE A 227 13.89 12.21 5.56
N LEU A 228 15.12 12.38 5.07
CA LEU A 228 16.17 13.00 5.86
C LEU A 228 15.80 14.44 6.25
N GLY A 229 15.40 14.64 7.50
CA GLY A 229 15.06 15.95 8.07
C GLY A 229 13.66 16.47 7.76
N ASP A 230 12.85 15.74 6.98
CA ASP A 230 11.48 16.11 6.64
C ASP A 230 10.49 15.00 6.99
N CYS A 231 9.33 15.37 7.52
CA CYS A 231 8.29 14.42 7.90
C CYS A 231 6.90 14.98 7.60
N MET A 232 6.17 14.30 6.73
CA MET A 232 4.78 14.59 6.40
C MET A 232 3.85 13.59 7.04
N VAL A 233 2.83 14.11 7.69
CA VAL A 233 1.73 13.33 8.27
C VAL A 233 0.45 13.63 7.50
N ILE A 234 -0.33 12.60 7.22
CA ILE A 234 -1.66 12.71 6.62
C ILE A 234 -2.64 12.01 7.55
N ALA A 235 -3.56 12.75 8.15
CA ALA A 235 -4.66 12.18 8.90
C ALA A 235 -5.84 11.91 7.96
N THR A 236 -6.26 10.65 7.87
CA THR A 236 -7.41 10.23 7.07
C THR A 236 -8.61 9.98 7.98
N VAL A 237 -9.73 10.61 7.66
CA VAL A 237 -10.97 10.55 8.44
C VAL A 237 -12.17 10.17 7.57
N PHE A 238 -13.21 9.67 8.21
CA PHE A 238 -14.54 9.61 7.64
C PHE A 238 -15.16 11.01 7.62
N PRO A 239 -16.03 11.36 6.64
CA PRO A 239 -16.64 12.69 6.57
C PRO A 239 -17.34 13.10 7.87
N PHE A 240 -17.09 14.33 8.31
CA PHE A 240 -17.75 14.92 9.48
C PHE A 240 -19.12 15.48 9.10
N GLU A 241 -20.13 15.22 9.93
CA GLU A 241 -21.43 15.88 9.82
C GLU A 241 -21.34 17.35 10.28
N ASN A 242 -20.58 17.60 11.35
CA ASN A 242 -20.35 18.94 11.88
C ASN A 242 -19.02 19.52 11.38
N GLN A 243 -19.11 20.51 10.51
CA GLN A 243 -17.96 21.18 9.88
C GLN A 243 -17.15 22.06 10.86
N GLU A 244 -17.77 22.63 11.89
CA GLU A 244 -17.03 23.38 12.92
C GLU A 244 -16.18 22.45 13.79
N LEU A 245 -16.71 21.26 14.11
CA LEU A 245 -15.96 20.22 14.79
C LEU A 245 -14.76 19.74 13.94
N GLU A 246 -14.97 19.56 12.64
CA GLU A 246 -13.88 19.20 11.71
C GLU A 246 -12.77 20.28 11.72
N LYS A 247 -13.15 21.55 11.63
CA LYS A 247 -12.20 22.68 11.69
C LYS A 247 -11.45 22.75 13.01
N GLN A 248 -12.14 22.50 14.13
CA GLN A 248 -11.51 22.44 15.45
C GLN A 248 -10.50 21.30 15.54
N MET A 249 -10.85 20.11 15.02
CA MET A 249 -9.94 18.95 15.00
C MET A 249 -8.72 19.19 14.13
N LYS A 250 -8.89 19.79 12.94
CA LYS A 250 -7.77 20.21 12.08
C LYS A 250 -6.81 21.13 12.83
N THR A 251 -7.33 22.14 13.51
CA THR A 251 -6.53 23.11 14.27
C THR A 251 -5.78 22.41 15.42
N ARG A 252 -6.50 21.65 16.26
CA ARG A 252 -5.89 20.89 17.38
C ARG A 252 -4.80 19.93 16.91
N LEU A 253 -5.04 19.22 15.81
CA LEU A 253 -4.07 18.27 15.26
C LEU A 253 -2.83 18.97 14.71
N THR A 254 -3.01 20.06 13.97
CA THR A 254 -1.91 20.87 13.44
C THR A 254 -1.04 21.41 14.57
N ASP A 255 -1.66 22.03 15.58
CA ASP A 255 -0.95 22.59 16.74
C ASP A 255 -0.20 21.49 17.49
N PHE A 256 -0.85 20.34 17.71
CA PHE A 256 -0.24 19.19 18.38
C PHE A 256 0.97 18.63 17.62
N LEU A 257 0.88 18.41 16.30
CA LEU A 257 1.95 17.79 15.52
C LEU A 257 3.12 18.73 15.26
N LEU A 258 2.86 20.04 15.09
CA LEU A 258 3.87 21.04 14.78
C LEU A 258 4.48 21.72 16.02
N ASP A 259 4.00 21.41 17.23
CA ASP A 259 4.58 21.92 18.46
C ASP A 259 6.07 21.52 18.58
N GLN A 260 6.94 22.53 18.70
CA GLN A 260 8.38 22.35 18.86
C GLN A 260 8.75 21.65 20.17
N SER A 261 7.88 21.71 21.18
CA SER A 261 8.06 21.00 22.45
C SER A 261 8.14 19.49 22.26
N ASN A 262 7.52 18.93 21.20
CA ASN A 262 7.59 17.50 20.87
C ASN A 262 9.03 17.01 20.62
N PHE A 263 9.92 17.89 20.17
CA PHE A 263 11.32 17.54 19.94
C PHE A 263 12.11 17.40 21.26
N SER A 264 11.78 18.25 22.23
CA SER A 264 12.50 18.32 23.53
C SER A 264 11.85 17.45 24.61
N ASN A 265 10.57 17.12 24.47
CA ASN A 265 9.83 16.27 25.39
C ASN A 265 10.42 14.85 25.40
N PRO A 266 10.89 14.33 26.55
CA PRO A 266 11.53 13.02 26.65
C PRO A 266 10.71 11.84 26.14
N ASP A 267 9.38 11.92 26.25
CA ASP A 267 8.43 10.84 25.92
C ASP A 267 7.99 10.88 24.46
N ARG A 268 8.06 12.05 23.81
CA ARG A 268 7.63 12.24 22.42
C ARG A 268 8.79 12.22 21.43
N ARG A 269 9.83 13.04 21.62
CA ARG A 269 11.05 13.16 20.79
C ARG A 269 10.83 12.92 19.29
N PHE A 270 9.89 13.63 18.69
CA PHE A 270 9.61 13.58 17.25
C PHE A 270 9.48 14.99 16.65
N ARG A 271 9.55 15.07 15.31
CA ARG A 271 9.32 16.31 14.56
C ARG A 271 8.52 16.04 13.30
N VAL A 272 7.40 16.74 13.16
CA VAL A 272 6.61 16.79 11.92
C VAL A 272 6.86 18.13 11.25
N THR A 273 7.00 18.14 9.92
CA THR A 273 7.21 19.36 9.12
C THR A 273 6.04 19.71 8.23
N SER A 274 5.18 18.74 7.92
CA SER A 274 4.06 18.91 6.98
C SER A 274 2.85 18.13 7.47
N VAL A 275 1.68 18.75 7.50
CA VAL A 275 0.44 18.13 7.97
C VAL A 275 -0.65 18.29 6.91
N TYR A 276 -1.25 17.15 6.58
CA TYR A 276 -2.35 17.04 5.64
C TYR A 276 -3.56 16.38 6.28
N TRP A 277 -4.73 16.77 5.80
CA TRP A 277 -6.01 16.20 6.13
C TRP A 277 -6.62 15.55 4.88
N GLN A 278 -7.19 14.36 5.05
CA GLN A 278 -7.84 13.63 3.98
C GLN A 278 -9.19 13.12 4.46
N VAL A 279 -10.26 13.57 3.81
CA VAL A 279 -11.60 13.00 4.00
C VAL A 279 -11.80 11.87 3.01
N GLN A 280 -12.11 10.66 3.51
CA GLN A 280 -12.31 9.49 2.65
C GLN A 280 -13.49 8.63 3.12
N LYS A 281 -14.60 8.72 2.38
CA LYS A 281 -15.78 7.88 2.61
C LYS A 281 -15.54 6.46 2.12
N ASN A 282 -15.12 6.27 0.87
CA ASN A 282 -14.84 4.96 0.27
C ASN A 282 -13.43 4.90 -0.32
N ALA A 283 -12.88 3.69 -0.41
CA ALA A 283 -11.54 3.47 -0.98
C ALA A 283 -11.44 3.84 -2.47
N SER A 284 -12.56 3.82 -3.21
CA SER A 284 -12.63 4.18 -4.62
C SER A 284 -12.83 5.68 -4.88
N ASP A 285 -13.10 6.46 -3.83
CA ASP A 285 -13.37 7.88 -4.00
C ASP A 285 -12.08 8.62 -4.41
N PRO A 286 -12.19 9.73 -5.16
CA PRO A 286 -11.05 10.58 -5.46
C PRO A 286 -10.33 11.00 -4.18
N VAL A 287 -9.01 10.85 -4.17
CA VAL A 287 -8.19 11.22 -3.02
C VAL A 287 -7.89 12.71 -3.09
N ILE A 288 -8.43 13.46 -2.13
CA ILE A 288 -8.18 14.90 -1.98
C ILE A 288 -7.38 15.12 -0.70
N TYR A 289 -6.24 15.79 -0.84
CA TYR A 289 -5.36 16.15 0.27
C TYR A 289 -5.49 17.65 0.55
N GLU A 290 -5.96 18.01 1.73
CA GLU A 290 -6.02 19.38 2.22
C GLU A 290 -4.77 19.65 3.07
N HIS A 291 -3.99 20.66 2.69
CA HIS A 291 -2.84 21.09 3.48
C HIS A 291 -3.33 21.92 4.68
N ILE A 292 -3.08 21.45 5.90
CA ILE A 292 -3.60 22.09 7.12
C ILE A 292 -2.50 22.69 8.02
N GLY A 293 -1.21 22.48 7.70
CA GLY A 293 -0.13 23.14 8.42
C GLY A 293 1.27 22.71 8.01
N GLY A 294 2.25 23.56 8.31
CA GLY A 294 3.66 23.32 8.05
C GLY A 294 4.04 23.58 6.58
N ALA A 295 5.00 22.81 6.07
CA ALA A 295 5.47 22.86 4.70
C ALA A 295 4.51 22.13 3.76
N ALA A 296 4.20 22.70 2.60
CA ALA A 296 3.34 22.06 1.60
C ALA A 296 3.98 20.83 0.92
N TYR A 297 5.30 20.65 1.06
CA TYR A 297 6.02 19.53 0.47
C TYR A 297 7.18 19.13 1.36
N ILE A 298 7.57 17.86 1.25
CA ILE A 298 8.80 17.34 1.84
C ILE A 298 9.81 17.03 0.74
N TYR A 299 11.09 16.96 1.11
CA TYR A 299 12.16 16.66 0.17
C TYR A 299 12.79 15.31 0.46
N GLU A 300 13.11 14.58 -0.60
CA GLU A 300 13.99 13.41 -0.54
C GLU A 300 15.16 13.62 -1.50
N SER A 301 16.32 13.10 -1.14
CA SER A 301 17.49 13.08 -2.01
C SER A 301 17.76 11.65 -2.50
N LEU A 302 17.96 11.49 -3.80
CA LEU A 302 18.23 10.20 -4.42
C LEU A 302 19.21 10.39 -5.58
N LEU A 303 20.34 9.67 -5.56
CA LEU A 303 21.38 9.79 -6.60
C LEU A 303 21.85 11.24 -6.82
N GLY A 304 22.00 12.01 -5.74
CA GLY A 304 22.43 13.42 -5.79
C GLY A 304 21.37 14.41 -6.32
N MET A 305 20.17 13.94 -6.68
CA MET A 305 19.04 14.78 -7.06
C MET A 305 18.10 14.98 -5.87
N ARG A 306 17.50 16.16 -5.78
CA ARG A 306 16.55 16.51 -4.72
C ARG A 306 15.13 16.57 -5.29
N PHE A 307 14.25 15.72 -4.78
CA PHE A 307 12.87 15.58 -5.23
C PHE A 307 11.91 16.26 -4.26
N ARG A 308 10.96 17.03 -4.80
CA ARG A 308 9.80 17.51 -4.05
C ARG A 308 8.73 16.42 -4.04
N VAL A 309 8.38 15.92 -2.87
CA VAL A 309 7.42 14.83 -2.70
C VAL A 309 6.09 15.38 -2.16
N SER A 310 5.01 15.11 -2.89
CA SER A 310 3.64 15.47 -2.50
C SER A 310 2.94 14.30 -1.77
N PRO A 311 1.82 14.55 -1.06
CA PRO A 311 1.12 13.53 -0.28
C PRO A 311 0.71 12.29 -1.07
N GLY A 312 0.26 12.49 -2.32
CA GLY A 312 -0.17 11.43 -3.24
C GLY A 312 0.94 10.88 -4.13
N ALA A 313 2.15 11.45 -4.12
CA ALA A 313 3.22 11.01 -5.01
C ALA A 313 3.71 9.60 -4.64
N PHE A 314 3.88 8.75 -5.64
CA PHE A 314 4.60 7.50 -5.46
C PHE A 314 6.10 7.80 -5.31
N PHE A 315 6.72 7.25 -4.27
CA PHE A 315 8.17 7.23 -4.10
C PHE A 315 8.57 5.84 -3.60
N GLN A 316 9.80 5.41 -3.90
CA GLN A 316 10.26 4.10 -3.44
C GLN A 316 10.32 4.08 -1.92
N THR A 317 9.77 3.03 -1.31
CA THR A 317 9.63 2.97 0.15
C THR A 317 10.94 2.73 0.90
N ASN A 318 12.01 2.37 0.19
CA ASN A 318 13.38 2.24 0.71
C ASN A 318 14.31 3.08 -0.18
N SER A 319 14.68 4.27 0.27
CA SER A 319 15.50 5.20 -0.53
C SER A 319 16.87 4.61 -0.85
N ARG A 320 17.54 3.97 0.11
CA ARG A 320 18.86 3.33 -0.10
C ARG A 320 18.78 2.15 -1.07
N GLY A 321 17.73 1.34 -0.96
CA GLY A 321 17.46 0.28 -1.93
C GLY A 321 17.14 0.82 -3.32
N ALA A 322 16.47 1.97 -3.41
CA ALA A 322 16.18 2.63 -4.69
C ALA A 322 17.44 3.17 -5.38
N GLU A 323 18.39 3.75 -4.63
CA GLU A 323 19.69 4.17 -5.18
C GLU A 323 20.39 2.99 -5.85
N LEU A 324 20.47 1.85 -5.14
CA LEU A 324 21.10 0.63 -5.66
C LEU A 324 20.35 0.04 -6.86
N LEU A 325 19.01 0.07 -6.85
CA LEU A 325 18.20 -0.37 -7.98
C LEU A 325 18.52 0.46 -9.22
N PHE A 326 18.50 1.78 -9.08
CA PHE A 326 18.74 2.68 -10.21
C PHE A 326 20.18 2.60 -10.71
N SER A 327 21.18 2.54 -9.82
CA SER A 327 22.57 2.33 -10.24
C SER A 327 22.76 0.99 -10.99
N THR A 328 22.07 -0.07 -10.56
CA THR A 328 22.11 -1.38 -11.22
C THR A 328 21.49 -1.33 -12.62
N ILE A 329 20.37 -0.62 -12.79
CA ILE A 329 19.74 -0.40 -14.09
C ILE A 329 20.67 0.42 -15.01
N THR A 330 21.23 1.52 -14.50
CA THR A 330 22.17 2.37 -15.24
C THR A 330 23.35 1.55 -15.78
N LYS A 331 23.98 0.72 -14.94
CA LYS A 331 25.05 -0.20 -15.36
C LYS A 331 24.57 -1.21 -16.41
N ALA A 332 23.38 -1.78 -16.24
CA ALA A 332 22.83 -2.74 -17.19
C ALA A 332 22.52 -2.12 -18.56
N CYS A 333 22.24 -0.82 -18.60
CA CYS A 333 22.06 -0.05 -19.84
C CYS A 333 23.38 0.40 -20.49
N GLY A 334 24.54 0.16 -19.86
CA GLY A 334 25.85 0.51 -20.41
C GLY A 334 26.28 1.96 -20.19
N PHE A 335 25.65 2.70 -19.27
CA PHE A 335 26.08 4.04 -18.88
C PHE A 335 27.22 3.97 -17.84
N ASN A 336 28.20 4.87 -17.94
CA ASN A 336 29.34 4.93 -16.99
C ASN A 336 28.94 5.67 -15.70
N GLU A 337 29.48 5.25 -14.55
CA GLU A 337 29.17 5.85 -13.24
C GLU A 337 29.62 7.32 -13.12
N ASP A 338 30.70 7.70 -13.83
CA ASP A 338 31.24 9.06 -13.84
C ASP A 338 30.29 10.08 -14.50
N GLU A 339 29.44 9.65 -15.44
CA GLU A 339 28.41 10.53 -16.03
C GLU A 339 27.25 10.81 -15.06
N PHE A 340 27.17 10.05 -13.96
CA PHE A 340 26.03 10.05 -13.03
C PHE A 340 26.29 10.76 -11.70
N LEU A 341 27.55 11.01 -11.33
CA LEU A 341 27.91 11.41 -9.97
C LEU A 341 28.45 12.83 -9.82
N GLU A 342 28.48 13.68 -10.86
CA GLU A 342 28.78 15.10 -10.61
C GLU A 342 27.71 15.70 -9.67
N PRO A 343 28.09 16.16 -8.47
CA PRO A 343 27.20 16.91 -7.62
C PRO A 343 26.89 18.19 -8.37
N VAL A 344 25.61 18.55 -8.50
CA VAL A 344 25.25 19.94 -8.82
C VAL A 344 25.55 20.75 -7.56
N SER A 345 26.84 21.00 -7.29
CA SER A 345 27.25 22.02 -6.35
C SER A 345 26.89 23.35 -7.01
N GLY A 346 25.87 24.01 -6.48
CA GLY A 346 25.54 25.37 -6.86
C GLY A 346 26.74 26.27 -6.58
N THR A 347 27.52 26.58 -7.61
CA THR A 347 28.29 27.81 -7.82
C THR A 347 28.89 27.73 -9.22
N ALA A 348 28.79 28.82 -9.96
CA ALA A 348 29.07 28.90 -11.38
C ALA A 348 30.49 28.41 -11.76
N ALA A 349 30.57 27.50 -12.74
CA ALA A 349 31.69 27.42 -13.67
C ALA A 349 31.24 26.73 -14.96
N VAL A 350 31.19 27.51 -16.04
CA VAL A 350 31.10 26.99 -17.40
C VAL A 350 32.38 26.22 -17.69
N SER A 351 32.27 24.95 -18.08
CA SER A 351 33.26 24.34 -18.97
C SER A 351 32.58 23.36 -19.92
N LYS A 352 32.67 23.69 -21.21
CA LYS A 352 32.31 22.84 -22.34
C LYS A 352 33.29 21.68 -22.40
N THR A 353 32.80 20.44 -22.34
CA THR A 353 33.27 19.28 -23.15
C THR A 353 32.53 18.02 -22.71
N ALA A 354 31.55 17.56 -23.51
CA ALA A 354 31.22 16.14 -23.77
C ALA A 354 29.83 16.05 -24.43
N GLU A 355 29.81 15.83 -25.74
CA GLU A 355 28.60 15.70 -26.59
C GLU A 355 27.78 14.41 -26.35
N ASN A 356 27.91 13.71 -25.21
CA ASN A 356 27.20 12.44 -24.94
C ASN A 356 26.48 12.37 -23.58
N HIS A 357 26.34 13.47 -22.84
CA HIS A 357 25.58 13.43 -21.59
C HIS A 357 24.07 13.45 -21.85
N VAL A 358 23.39 12.34 -21.56
CA VAL A 358 21.94 12.36 -21.32
C VAL A 358 21.72 13.08 -19.99
N PRO A 359 20.99 14.20 -19.95
CA PRO A 359 20.73 14.92 -18.71
C PRO A 359 20.11 13.96 -17.66
N LYS A 360 20.59 14.00 -16.42
CA LYS A 360 20.08 13.14 -15.32
C LYS A 360 18.55 13.20 -15.20
N GLU A 361 17.97 14.36 -15.48
CA GLU A 361 16.52 14.59 -15.55
C GLU A 361 15.84 13.72 -16.61
N GLU A 362 16.41 13.64 -17.82
CA GLU A 362 15.87 12.86 -18.93
C GLU A 362 15.94 11.35 -18.67
N LEU A 363 16.99 10.87 -17.98
CA LEU A 363 17.07 9.46 -17.59
C LEU A 363 16.12 9.11 -16.43
N CYS A 364 15.99 9.99 -15.43
CA CYS A 364 14.98 9.83 -14.40
C CYS A 364 13.55 9.82 -14.97
N GLU A 365 13.25 10.70 -15.93
CA GLU A 365 11.98 10.68 -16.65
C GLU A 365 11.80 9.40 -17.47
N LYS A 366 12.84 8.90 -18.14
CA LYS A 366 12.81 7.62 -18.86
C LYS A 366 12.57 6.44 -17.91
N ILE A 367 13.24 6.39 -16.76
CA ILE A 367 13.03 5.35 -15.73
C ILE A 367 11.61 5.43 -15.15
N GLN A 368 11.09 6.63 -14.89
CA GLN A 368 9.71 6.81 -14.42
C GLN A 368 8.67 6.43 -15.51
N ARG A 369 8.96 6.70 -16.79
CA ARG A 369 8.11 6.28 -17.93
C ARG A 369 8.09 4.77 -18.12
N ILE A 370 9.25 4.10 -18.06
CA ILE A 370 9.34 2.63 -18.16
C ILE A 370 8.45 1.97 -17.10
N ARG A 371 8.36 2.55 -15.90
CA ARG A 371 7.50 2.03 -14.83
C ARG A 371 6.01 2.27 -15.06
N LYS A 372 5.61 3.39 -15.70
CA LYS A 372 4.21 3.65 -16.08
C LYS A 372 3.72 2.76 -17.23
N GLN A 373 4.63 2.26 -18.07
CA GLN A 373 4.29 1.39 -19.20
C GLN A 373 4.29 -0.10 -18.84
N GLY A 374 4.85 -0.47 -17.67
CA GLY A 374 4.93 -1.84 -17.19
C GLY A 374 3.92 -2.22 -16.09
N MET A 375 2.87 -1.42 -15.88
CA MET A 375 1.75 -1.71 -14.97
C MET A 375 0.45 -1.90 -15.74
#